data_AF-A0A3D0G3H2-F1
#
_entry.id   AF-A0A3D0G3H2-F1
#
_cell.length_a   1.000
_cell.length_b   1.000
_cell.length_c   1.000
_cell.angle_alpha   90.00
_cell.angle_beta   90.00
_cell.angle_gamma   90.00
#
_symmetry.space_group_name_H-M   'P 1'
#
loop_
_entity.id
_entity.type
_entity.pdbx_description
1 polymer ?
#
loop_
_entity_poly.entity_id
_entity_poly.type
_entity_poly.pdbx_seq_one_letter_code
_entity_poly.pdbx_strand_id
1 'polypeptide(L)'
;MDAQTAFLRSLGVEIFESGHRRWPEAVKARAVAETLEPGATVKAVAARFGVKPNQLSAWRCLAKQGRLVLPAAEMAEEPATFAPLVLCDPDPPQAPEPSPQPDDKLRLI
;
A
#
# COMPACT_ATOMS: atom_id res chain seq x y z
N MET A 1 26.60 23.93 0.07
CA MET A 1 25.78 22.73 0.30
C MET A 1 24.72 22.67 -0.77
N ASP A 2 24.45 21.50 -1.33
CA ASP A 2 23.36 21.31 -2.29
C ASP A 2 22.00 21.48 -1.60
N ALA A 3 21.02 22.01 -2.34
CA ALA A 3 19.67 22.28 -1.82
C ALA A 3 18.99 20.99 -1.30
N GLN A 4 19.31 19.84 -1.89
CA GLN A 4 18.78 18.55 -1.48
C GLN A 4 19.32 18.13 -0.11
N THR A 5 20.63 18.14 0.12
CA THR A 5 21.21 17.87 1.46
C THR A 5 20.66 18.82 2.52
N ALA A 6 20.49 20.10 2.21
CA ALA A 6 19.88 21.07 3.13
C ALA A 6 18.44 20.69 3.49
N PHE A 7 17.62 20.32 2.50
CA PHE A 7 16.26 19.80 2.71
C PHE A 7 16.25 18.51 3.55
N LEU A 8 17.15 17.57 3.27
CA LEU A 8 17.22 16.33 4.04
C LEU A 8 17.63 16.57 5.50
N ARG A 9 18.60 17.47 5.73
CA ARG A 9 19.00 17.86 7.09
C ARG A 9 17.90 18.58 7.85
N SER A 10 17.10 19.44 7.19
CA SER A 10 15.96 20.10 7.84
C SER A 10 14.85 19.12 8.21
N LEU A 11 14.76 17.98 7.51
CA LEU A 11 13.91 16.85 7.88
C LEU A 11 14.50 15.96 8.98
N GLY A 12 15.72 16.22 9.46
CA GLY A 12 16.40 15.42 10.47
C GLY A 12 17.15 14.20 9.93
N VAL A 13 17.38 14.11 8.62
CA VAL A 13 18.25 13.08 8.04
C VAL A 13 19.70 13.36 8.41
N GLU A 14 20.36 12.41 9.06
CA GLU A 14 21.78 12.50 9.37
C GLU A 14 22.58 12.11 8.13
N ILE A 15 23.46 13.01 7.68
CA ILE A 15 24.30 12.82 6.49
C ILE A 15 25.76 12.87 6.94
N PHE A 16 26.43 11.71 6.89
CA PHE A 16 27.82 11.53 7.28
C PHE A 16 28.78 12.01 6.19
N GLU A 17 30.03 12.31 6.58
CA GLU A 17 31.09 12.71 5.63
C GLU A 17 31.38 11.64 4.58
N SER A 18 31.14 10.36 4.91
CA SER A 18 31.26 9.23 3.99
C SER A 18 30.17 9.16 2.92
N GLY A 19 29.19 10.08 2.94
CA GLY A 19 28.01 10.06 2.06
C GLY A 19 26.92 9.07 2.48
N HIS A 20 27.11 8.32 3.57
CA HIS A 20 26.05 7.51 4.16
C HIS A 20 24.99 8.41 4.79
N ARG A 21 23.73 7.94 4.73
CA ARG A 21 22.58 8.67 5.27
C ARG A 21 21.82 7.77 6.23
N ARG A 22 21.58 8.24 7.44
CA ARG A 22 20.67 7.59 8.38
C ARG A 22 19.30 8.23 8.24
N TRP A 23 18.32 7.38 7.97
CA TRP A 23 16.94 7.76 7.74
C TRP A 23 16.13 7.52 9.01
N PRO A 24 15.74 8.57 9.75
CA PRO A 24 14.83 8.44 10.88
C PRO A 24 13.50 7.84 10.43
N GLU A 25 12.82 7.14 11.33
CA GLU A 25 11.54 6.49 11.02
C GLU A 25 10.49 7.52 10.55
N ALA A 26 10.39 8.67 11.22
CA ALA A 26 9.50 9.76 10.84
C ALA A 26 9.74 10.27 9.40
N VAL A 27 11.00 10.33 8.95
CA VAL A 27 11.32 10.76 7.58
C VAL A 27 10.95 9.69 6.57
N LYS A 28 11.20 8.41 6.86
CA LYS A 28 10.75 7.30 6.01
C LYS A 28 9.22 7.31 5.89
N ALA A 29 8.53 7.49 7.02
CA ALA A 29 7.08 7.55 7.11
C ALA A 29 6.53 8.70 6.28
N ARG A 30 7.11 9.90 6.39
CA ARG A 30 6.75 11.05 5.57
C ARG A 30 6.96 10.79 4.08
N ALA A 31 8.11 10.23 3.71
CA ALA A 31 8.40 9.90 2.31
C ALA A 31 7.39 8.88 1.75
N VAL A 32 7.01 7.87 2.55
CA VAL A 32 5.98 6.90 2.17
C VAL A 32 4.60 7.56 2.07
N ALA A 33 4.22 8.40 3.02
CA ALA A 33 2.96 9.14 2.98
C ALA A 33 2.85 10.01 1.72
N GLU A 34 3.91 10.74 1.34
CA GLU A 34 3.93 11.51 0.10
C GLU A 34 3.74 10.64 -1.17
N THR A 35 4.11 9.34 -1.14
CA THR A 35 3.81 8.42 -2.26
C THR A 35 2.38 7.91 -2.30
N LEU A 36 1.59 8.15 -1.27
CA LEU A 36 0.18 7.74 -1.19
C LEU A 36 -0.76 8.88 -1.56
N GLU A 37 -0.26 10.11 -1.67
CA GLU A 37 -1.03 11.26 -2.12
C GLU A 37 -1.58 11.06 -3.55
N PRO A 38 -2.83 11.52 -3.82
CA PRO A 38 -3.39 11.48 -5.15
C PRO A 38 -2.48 12.16 -6.19
N GLY A 39 -2.17 11.45 -7.28
CA GLY A 39 -1.31 11.96 -8.36
C GLY A 39 0.20 11.91 -8.08
N ALA A 40 0.63 11.48 -6.89
CA ALA A 40 2.05 11.30 -6.59
C ALA A 40 2.64 10.12 -7.37
N THR A 41 3.87 10.29 -7.88
CA THR A 41 4.64 9.17 -8.46
C THR A 41 5.82 8.82 -7.57
N VAL A 42 6.10 7.52 -7.44
CA VAL A 42 7.26 7.04 -6.67
C VAL A 42 8.56 7.65 -7.19
N LYS A 43 8.68 7.86 -8.50
CA LYS A 43 9.86 8.47 -9.12
C LYS A 43 10.06 9.93 -8.68
N ALA A 44 8.99 10.73 -8.67
CA ALA A 44 9.06 12.12 -8.25
C ALA A 44 9.43 12.24 -6.76
N VAL A 45 8.81 11.42 -5.91
CA VAL A 45 9.14 11.38 -4.48
C VAL A 45 10.57 10.88 -4.25
N ALA A 46 10.99 9.84 -4.96
CA ALA A 46 12.36 9.33 -4.91
C ALA A 46 13.39 10.42 -5.24
N ALA A 47 13.14 11.21 -6.29
CA ALA A 47 14.00 12.31 -6.70
C ALA A 47 14.06 13.41 -5.64
N ARG A 48 12.92 13.79 -5.04
CA ARG A 48 12.84 14.80 -3.98
C ARG A 48 13.65 14.39 -2.74
N PHE A 49 13.49 13.16 -2.28
CA PHE A 49 14.23 12.62 -1.14
C PHE A 49 15.65 12.13 -1.49
N GLY A 50 16.04 12.12 -2.77
CA GLY A 50 17.36 11.65 -3.21
C GLY A 50 17.61 10.17 -2.91
N VAL A 51 16.54 9.36 -2.88
CA VAL A 51 16.58 7.91 -2.64
C VAL A 51 16.32 7.15 -3.94
N LYS A 52 16.72 5.88 -3.98
CA LYS A 52 16.38 5.01 -5.12
C LYS A 52 14.89 4.61 -5.02
N PRO A 53 14.14 4.52 -6.14
CA PRO A 53 12.74 4.05 -6.12
C PRO A 53 12.54 2.72 -5.40
N ASN A 54 13.48 1.77 -5.55
CA ASN A 54 13.44 0.48 -4.86
C ASN A 54 13.46 0.60 -3.33
N GLN A 55 14.15 1.63 -2.81
CA GLN A 55 14.19 1.89 -1.36
C GLN A 55 12.82 2.38 -0.85
N LEU A 56 12.14 3.25 -1.61
CA LEU A 56 10.77 3.65 -1.30
C LEU A 56 9.80 2.46 -1.37
N SER A 57 9.95 1.57 -2.35
CA SER A 57 9.14 0.34 -2.41
C SER A 57 9.33 -0.53 -1.17
N ALA A 58 10.57 -0.70 -0.70
CA ALA A 58 10.83 -1.44 0.54
C ALA A 58 10.18 -0.77 1.77
N TRP A 59 10.24 0.56 1.88
CA TRP A 59 9.57 1.28 2.98
C TRP A 59 8.05 1.20 2.91
N ARG A 60 7.46 1.24 1.70
CA ARG A 60 6.02 1.00 1.49
C ARG A 60 5.61 -0.40 1.98
N CYS A 61 6.44 -1.42 1.74
CA CYS A 61 6.19 -2.75 2.28
C CYS A 61 6.22 -2.77 3.81
N LEU A 62 7.16 -2.07 4.44
CA LEU A 62 7.20 -1.95 5.91
C LEU A 62 5.94 -1.29 6.46
N ALA A 63 5.45 -0.23 5.81
CA ALA A 63 4.21 0.44 6.21
C ALA A 63 2.99 -0.49 6.09
N LYS A 64 2.87 -1.22 4.98
CA LYS A 64 1.81 -2.23 4.79
C LYS A 64 1.85 -3.34 5.84
N GLN A 65 3.04 -3.71 6.32
CA GLN A 65 3.24 -4.72 7.36
C GLN A 65 3.06 -4.16 8.80
N GLY A 66 2.74 -2.87 8.96
CA GLY A 66 2.62 -2.23 10.28
C GLY A 66 3.97 -2.01 10.98
N ARG A 67 5.09 -2.13 10.27
CA ARG A 67 6.46 -1.97 10.79
C ARG A 67 7.04 -0.57 10.59
N LEU A 68 6.27 0.31 9.96
CA LEU A 68 6.58 1.72 9.76
C LEU A 68 5.27 2.49 9.93
N VAL A 69 5.14 3.22 11.04
CA VAL A 69 3.92 3.98 11.34
C VAL A 69 3.91 5.23 10.47
N LEU A 70 2.82 5.43 9.70
CA LEU A 70 2.65 6.61 8.87
C LEU A 70 1.99 7.74 9.68
N PRO A 71 2.31 9.01 9.38
CA PRO A 71 1.53 10.12 9.91
C PRO A 71 0.07 9.96 9.51
N ALA A 72 -0.85 10.41 10.36
CA ALA A 72 -2.25 10.51 9.99
C ALA A 72 -2.36 11.42 8.75
N ALA A 73 -3.14 10.99 7.76
CA ALA A 73 -3.41 11.84 6.61
C ALA A 73 -4.12 13.10 7.10
N GLU A 74 -3.70 14.27 6.62
CA GLU A 74 -4.38 15.55 6.92
C GLU A 74 -5.71 15.70 6.14
N MET A 75 -6.31 14.59 5.72
CA MET A 75 -7.53 14.54 4.92
C MET A 75 -8.76 14.84 5.78
N ALA A 76 -9.24 16.08 5.59
CA ALA A 76 -10.54 16.64 5.92
C ALA A 76 -10.93 16.61 7.42
N GLU A 77 -11.65 17.64 7.84
CA GLU A 77 -12.22 17.79 9.20
C GLU A 77 -13.18 16.64 9.59
N GLU A 78 -13.45 15.70 8.68
CA GLU A 78 -14.27 14.52 8.91
C GLU A 78 -13.40 13.32 9.31
N PRO A 79 -13.75 12.63 10.42
CA PRO A 79 -13.01 11.45 10.86
C PRO A 79 -13.05 10.37 9.78
N ALA A 80 -11.89 9.74 9.53
CA ALA A 80 -11.79 8.58 8.66
C ALA A 80 -12.81 7.52 9.09
N THR A 81 -13.85 7.35 8.27
CA THR A 81 -14.92 6.39 8.54
C THR A 81 -14.55 5.06 7.91
N PHE A 82 -14.54 4.00 8.73
CA PHE A 82 -14.34 2.64 8.26
C PHE A 82 -15.68 2.01 7.94
N ALA A 83 -15.80 1.39 6.77
CA ALA A 83 -16.96 0.57 6.45
C ALA A 83 -16.89 -0.75 7.22
N PRO A 84 -17.98 -1.23 7.84
CA PRO A 84 -18.01 -2.54 8.48
C PRO A 84 -17.86 -3.64 7.43
N LEU A 85 -17.01 -4.63 7.71
CA LEU A 85 -16.90 -5.84 6.90
C LEU A 85 -17.91 -6.88 7.40
N VAL A 86 -18.83 -7.31 6.52
CA VAL A 86 -19.75 -8.42 6.79
C VAL A 86 -19.14 -9.70 6.19
N LEU A 87 -18.89 -10.71 7.03
CA LEU A 87 -18.45 -12.03 6.59
C LEU A 87 -19.69 -12.87 6.28
N CYS A 88 -19.84 -13.30 5.03
CA CYS A 88 -20.83 -14.32 4.69
C CYS A 88 -20.26 -15.70 4.98
N ASP A 89 -21.05 -16.57 5.59
CA ASP A 89 -20.71 -17.99 5.65
C ASP A 89 -20.62 -18.55 4.22
N PRO A 90 -19.69 -19.46 3.93
CA PRO A 90 -19.64 -20.10 2.63
C PRO A 90 -20.96 -20.84 2.36
N ASP A 91 -21.49 -20.70 1.14
CA ASP A 91 -22.67 -21.45 0.73
C ASP A 91 -22.38 -22.95 0.89
N PRO A 92 -23.22 -23.72 1.60
CA PRO A 92 -23.04 -25.16 1.68
C PRO A 92 -22.95 -25.74 0.27
N PRO A 93 -22.07 -26.74 0.04
CA PRO A 93 -21.92 -27.33 -1.28
C PRO A 93 -23.30 -27.78 -1.78
N GLN A 94 -23.75 -27.17 -2.87
CA GLN A 94 -24.98 -27.55 -3.56
C GLN A 94 -24.87 -29.05 -3.86
N ALA A 95 -25.76 -29.85 -3.27
CA ALA A 95 -25.86 -31.26 -3.62
C ALA A 95 -26.06 -31.34 -5.14
N PRO A 96 -25.36 -32.25 -5.87
CA PRO A 96 -25.55 -32.36 -7.30
C PRO A 96 -27.03 -32.60 -7.58
N GLU A 97 -27.67 -31.65 -8.27
CA GLU A 97 -29.05 -31.85 -8.71
C GLU A 97 -29.09 -33.10 -9.59
N PRO A 98 -30.04 -34.02 -9.36
CA PRO A 98 -30.18 -35.17 -10.23
C PRO A 98 -30.49 -34.67 -11.63
N SER A 99 -29.56 -34.86 -12.56
CA SER A 99 -29.75 -34.57 -13.98
C SER A 99 -31.07 -35.18 -14.44
N PRO A 100 -31.92 -34.45 -15.20
CA PRO A 100 -33.14 -35.02 -15.74
C PRO A 100 -32.73 -36.18 -16.67
N GLN A 101 -33.08 -37.41 -16.28
CA GLN A 101 -32.93 -38.56 -17.15
C GLN A 101 -33.79 -38.32 -18.40
N PRO A 102 -33.21 -38.37 -19.62
CA PRO A 102 -34.02 -38.32 -20.82
C PRO A 102 -34.92 -39.56 -20.84
N ASP A 103 -36.23 -39.32 -20.88
CA ASP A 103 -37.27 -40.32 -21.10
C ASP A 103 -37.03 -40.97 -22.48
N ASP A 104 -36.29 -42.07 -22.50
CA ASP A 104 -36.03 -42.83 -23.72
C ASP A 104 -37.26 -43.67 -24.08
N LYS A 105 -38.29 -43.00 -24.60
CA LYS A 105 -39.40 -43.64 -25.33
C LYS A 105 -39.09 -43.68 -26.81
N LEU A 106 -38.08 -44.45 -27.21
CA LEU A 106 -37.94 -44.91 -28.58
C LEU A 106 -39.03 -45.95 -28.87
N ARG A 107 -40.13 -45.46 -29.46
CA ARG A 107 -41.11 -46.31 -30.17
C ARG A 107 -40.43 -46.92 -31.39
N LEU A 108 -40.24 -48.24 -31.38
CA LEU A 108 -39.87 -49.01 -32.57
C LEU A 108 -41.08 -49.02 -33.54
N ILE A 109 -40.86 -48.58 -34.78
CA ILE A 109 -41.72 -48.84 -35.95
C ILE A 109 -41.06 -49.96 -36.75
#